data_AF-A0A0D2MQ67-F1
#
_entry.id   AF-A0A0D2MQ67-F1
#
_cell.length_a   1.000
_cell.length_b   1.000
_cell.length_c   1.000
_cell.angle_alpha   90.00
_cell.angle_beta   90.00
_cell.angle_gamma   90.00
#
_symmetry.space_group_name_H-M   'P 1'
#
loop_
_entity.id
_entity.type
_entity.pdbx_description
1 polymer ?
#
loop_
_entity_poly.entity_id
_entity_poly.type
_entity_poly.pdbx_seq_one_letter_code
_entity_poly.pdbx_strand_id
1 'polypeptide(L)'
;MGEVAARICRNGAISLARLSLLILTSALDAWPWGHEGASTVLAACCKPDTLGELLRTTALRGAGCGGAGSEVAAGAGAPASPGQLPTLVDAGCAAQLLASIAAHEALSMRPSSIAAMPAAAAAAVASLRYWLEVDSGKMTYGNMSRVHQVCVLVFSIVAGGGADGESWAATLSRLGAQQLLRRVAAEIGPRNPEWAAAAAAALYAVVHASGQQQQQQRQQQQQQQQQQQQQQQQQEQQQPAQGGTTSGLEEGEEEQQAAVVALVDAGLYAVPQLLLLAALRPGWRSRLIQVPDILELLSTAAATPDQGEYSQKALRTLCLLAVSAAPAERLPSFARAVLEVCNQRPADAWAGLPALESDGGAVEEVLGCLAGCHDTRVRDRAALALTQLRVGKLHLVQPPSQQPPSQQQQQQQQQEEEEQQQPPSQQQQQQQQQQQQQQQQEEEEEQHPSQQQQQQQQQQQQQQQQQEQQQKHQLQQEQEEPGTQQARSTRAIGGARLERLRSACAVCGRTALEGAELRRCAGCGRVTGTRYCSQECCRTDWVVRGHRAVCEAVRHSRAQIQSV
;
A
#
# COMPACT_ATOMS: atom_id res chain seq x y z
N MET A 1 -14.20 24.85 9.71
CA MET A 1 -14.31 23.42 9.34
C MET A 1 -14.34 22.47 10.54
N GLY A 2 -13.43 22.58 11.53
CA GLY A 2 -13.57 21.81 12.79
C GLY A 2 -14.91 22.04 13.51
N GLU A 3 -15.40 23.28 13.54
CA GLU A 3 -16.76 23.59 14.03
C GLU A 3 -17.88 23.08 13.11
N VAL A 4 -17.61 22.94 11.80
CA VAL A 4 -18.58 22.41 10.83
C VAL A 4 -18.73 20.91 11.05
N ALA A 5 -17.63 20.16 11.13
CA ALA A 5 -17.64 18.74 11.48
C ALA A 5 -18.30 18.51 12.86
N ALA A 6 -17.93 19.30 13.87
CA ALA A 6 -18.55 19.22 15.20
C ALA A 6 -20.03 19.60 15.23
N ARG A 7 -20.51 20.43 14.29
CA ARG A 7 -21.93 20.75 14.09
C ARG A 7 -22.68 19.68 13.31
N ILE A 8 -22.05 19.03 12.32
CA ILE A 8 -22.62 17.85 11.62
C ILE A 8 -22.89 16.75 12.63
N CYS A 9 -21.91 16.44 13.49
CA CYS A 9 -22.05 15.42 14.53
C CYS A 9 -23.13 15.77 15.57
N ARG A 10 -23.38 17.06 15.85
CA ARG A 10 -24.34 17.50 16.87
C ARG A 10 -25.78 17.67 16.40
N ASN A 11 -26.00 18.13 15.16
CA ASN A 11 -27.33 18.58 14.75
C ASN A 11 -28.13 17.56 13.91
N GLY A 12 -27.52 16.48 13.41
CA GLY A 12 -28.24 15.47 12.60
C GLY A 12 -28.87 15.97 11.29
N ALA A 13 -28.83 17.27 11.02
CA ALA A 13 -29.53 17.91 9.90
C ALA A 13 -28.91 17.50 8.55
N ILE A 14 -29.71 16.84 7.73
CA ILE A 14 -29.34 16.25 6.43
C ILE A 14 -28.75 17.30 5.48
N SER A 15 -29.31 18.51 5.46
CA SER A 15 -28.84 19.60 4.60
C SER A 15 -27.44 20.08 4.95
N LEU A 16 -27.09 20.16 6.24
CA LEU A 16 -25.76 20.57 6.71
C LEU A 16 -24.71 19.50 6.43
N ALA A 17 -25.04 18.22 6.59
CA ALA A 17 -24.13 17.12 6.26
C ALA A 17 -23.77 17.14 4.77
N ARG A 18 -24.77 17.27 3.89
CA ARG A 18 -24.56 17.32 2.44
C ARG A 18 -23.74 18.54 2.01
N LEU A 19 -24.02 19.72 2.55
CA LEU A 19 -23.27 20.94 2.24
C LEU A 19 -21.80 20.82 2.70
N SER A 20 -21.58 20.25 3.88
CA SER A 20 -20.24 20.06 4.42
C SER A 20 -19.42 19.07 3.63
N LEU A 21 -20.07 18.03 3.11
CA LEU A 21 -19.44 17.01 2.28
C LEU A 21 -19.09 17.60 0.91
N LEU A 22 -19.98 18.38 0.31
CA LEU A 22 -19.70 19.19 -0.90
C LEU A 22 -18.51 20.13 -0.70
N ILE A 23 -18.47 20.88 0.41
CA ILE A 23 -17.35 21.77 0.72
C ILE A 23 -16.05 20.99 0.89
N LEU A 24 -16.08 19.81 1.52
CA LEU A 24 -14.89 18.97 1.63
C LEU A 24 -14.43 18.45 0.26
N THR A 25 -15.34 17.92 -0.54
CA THR A 25 -15.03 17.42 -1.89
C THR A 25 -14.45 18.53 -2.75
N SER A 26 -15.03 19.73 -2.73
CA SER A 26 -14.49 20.88 -3.48
C SER A 26 -13.14 21.35 -2.94
N ALA A 27 -12.90 21.29 -1.63
CA ALA A 27 -11.60 21.60 -1.05
C ALA A 27 -10.53 20.56 -1.45
N LEU A 28 -10.94 19.29 -1.60
CA LEU A 28 -10.10 18.19 -2.06
C LEU A 28 -9.78 18.29 -3.56
N ASP A 29 -10.76 18.63 -4.40
CA ASP A 29 -10.57 18.82 -5.84
C ASP A 29 -9.66 20.02 -6.17
N ALA A 30 -9.69 21.07 -5.34
CA ALA A 30 -8.85 22.25 -5.50
C ALA A 30 -7.42 22.07 -4.95
N TRP A 31 -7.13 20.99 -4.22
CA TRP A 31 -5.87 20.82 -3.51
C TRP A 31 -4.64 20.42 -4.34
N PRO A 32 -4.73 19.62 -5.43
CA PRO A 32 -3.56 19.31 -6.28
C PRO A 32 -2.82 20.56 -6.79
N TRP A 33 -3.49 21.72 -6.76
CA TRP A 33 -3.01 23.01 -7.25
C TRP A 33 -2.27 23.86 -6.20
N GLY A 34 -1.94 23.31 -5.02
CA GLY A 34 -1.07 23.97 -4.05
C GLY A 34 -1.73 25.07 -3.19
N HIS A 35 -3.05 25.06 -3.03
CA HIS A 35 -3.75 26.05 -2.21
C HIS A 35 -3.56 25.79 -0.70
N GLU A 36 -2.64 26.51 -0.03
CA GLU A 36 -2.29 26.38 1.41
C GLU A 36 -3.47 26.17 2.38
N GLY A 37 -4.67 26.67 2.07
CA GLY A 37 -5.86 26.53 2.91
C GLY A 37 -6.47 25.12 2.99
N ALA A 38 -6.27 24.24 1.99
CA ALA A 38 -6.94 22.93 2.00
C ALA A 38 -6.25 21.90 2.91
N SER A 39 -4.93 22.01 3.17
CA SER A 39 -4.22 21.14 4.13
C SER A 39 -4.77 21.30 5.54
N THR A 40 -5.07 22.52 5.97
CA THR A 40 -5.58 22.81 7.32
C THR A 40 -6.99 22.24 7.52
N VAL A 41 -7.82 22.28 6.46
CA VAL A 41 -9.15 21.67 6.46
C VAL A 41 -9.05 20.15 6.52
N LEU A 42 -8.15 19.55 5.74
CA LEU A 42 -7.91 18.11 5.74
C LEU A 42 -7.37 17.61 7.07
N ALA A 43 -6.39 18.29 7.66
CA ALA A 43 -5.85 17.95 8.97
C ALA A 43 -6.92 17.95 10.08
N ALA A 44 -7.93 18.82 9.97
CA ALA A 44 -9.05 18.83 10.91
C ALA A 44 -10.02 17.65 10.69
N CYS A 45 -10.22 17.23 9.43
CA CYS A 45 -11.12 16.14 9.05
C CYS A 45 -10.50 14.74 9.19
N CYS A 46 -9.18 14.62 9.11
CA CYS A 46 -8.44 13.36 9.27
C CYS A 46 -8.21 12.96 10.74
N LYS A 47 -8.88 13.63 11.70
CA LYS A 47 -8.89 13.14 13.09
C LYS A 47 -9.67 11.82 13.15
N PRO A 48 -9.09 10.73 13.70
CA PRO A 48 -9.69 9.40 13.68
C PRO A 48 -11.14 9.37 14.19
N ASP A 49 -11.42 10.09 15.27
CA ASP A 49 -12.77 10.16 15.86
C ASP A 49 -13.78 10.85 14.93
N THR A 50 -13.34 11.90 14.22
CA THR A 50 -14.19 12.68 13.32
C THR A 50 -14.47 11.89 12.05
N LEU A 51 -13.45 11.26 11.48
CA LEU A 51 -13.57 10.44 10.29
C LEU A 51 -14.40 9.17 10.57
N GLY A 52 -14.13 8.48 11.67
CA GLY A 52 -14.84 7.26 12.06
C GLY A 52 -16.34 7.52 12.28
N GLU A 53 -16.70 8.64 12.89
CA GLU A 53 -18.12 9.01 13.10
C GLU A 53 -18.80 9.45 11.79
N LEU A 54 -18.08 10.17 10.92
CA LEU A 54 -18.59 10.56 9.61
C LEU A 54 -18.89 9.31 8.76
N LEU A 55 -17.97 8.33 8.79
CA LEU A 55 -18.14 7.03 8.14
C LEU A 55 -19.27 6.20 8.71
N ARG A 56 -19.35 6.10 10.04
CA ARG A 56 -20.42 5.38 10.74
C ARG A 56 -21.79 5.97 10.39
N THR A 57 -21.89 7.30 10.35
CA THR A 57 -23.13 8.01 9.98
C THR A 57 -23.53 7.72 8.53
N THR A 58 -22.58 7.68 7.60
CA THR A 58 -22.86 7.34 6.19
C THR A 58 -23.19 5.86 5.99
N ALA A 59 -22.54 4.95 6.70
CA ALA A 59 -22.81 3.50 6.62
C ALA A 59 -24.17 3.13 7.20
N LEU A 60 -24.55 3.68 8.36
CA LEU A 60 -25.86 3.45 8.99
C LEU A 60 -27.02 3.96 8.11
N ARG A 61 -26.80 5.01 7.32
CA ARG A 61 -27.80 5.53 6.38
C ARG A 61 -27.96 4.66 5.13
N GLY A 62 -26.91 3.97 4.68
CA GLY A 62 -26.98 3.06 3.53
C GLY A 62 -27.71 1.75 3.83
N ALA A 63 -27.68 1.28 5.08
CA ALA A 63 -28.27 -0.01 5.47
C ALA A 63 -29.77 0.05 5.85
N GLY A 64 -30.31 1.23 6.14
CA GLY A 64 -31.61 1.37 6.83
C GLY A 64 -32.88 1.30 5.96
N CYS A 65 -32.81 1.12 4.64
CA CYS A 65 -33.99 1.23 3.77
C CYS A 65 -34.39 -0.04 3.01
N GLY A 66 -33.76 -1.18 3.30
CA GLY A 66 -34.18 -2.47 2.75
C GLY A 66 -35.12 -3.22 3.68
N GLY A 67 -36.44 -2.99 3.56
CA GLY A 67 -37.44 -3.91 4.12
C GLY A 67 -38.21 -3.40 5.33
N ALA A 68 -39.13 -2.47 5.11
CA ALA A 68 -40.39 -2.48 5.81
C ALA A 68 -41.49 -2.35 4.75
N GLY A 69 -42.03 -3.51 4.34
CA GLY A 69 -43.26 -3.59 3.57
C GLY A 69 -44.38 -3.00 4.43
N SER A 70 -44.59 -1.71 4.27
CA SER A 70 -45.73 -1.01 4.83
C SER A 70 -46.92 -1.32 3.94
N GLU A 71 -47.58 -2.45 4.20
CA GLU A 71 -48.98 -2.65 3.82
C GLU A 71 -49.82 -1.59 4.55
N VAL A 72 -49.89 -0.39 3.98
CA VAL A 72 -50.86 0.62 4.40
C VAL A 72 -52.07 0.47 3.51
N ALA A 73 -53.13 0.02 4.17
CA ALA A 73 -54.48 -0.09 3.70
C ALA A 73 -54.90 1.10 2.82
N ALA A 74 -55.58 0.76 1.73
CA ALA A 74 -56.30 1.68 0.87
C ALA A 74 -57.24 2.58 1.71
N GLY A 75 -56.94 3.87 1.76
CA GLY A 75 -57.73 4.87 2.46
C GLY A 75 -57.55 6.25 1.84
N ALA A 76 -58.41 6.53 0.85
CA ALA A 76 -58.76 7.80 0.22
C ALA A 76 -57.92 9.07 0.53
N GLY A 77 -57.32 9.62 -0.54
CA GLY A 77 -57.55 11.02 -0.91
C GLY A 77 -56.74 12.10 -0.18
N ALA A 78 -55.41 12.07 -0.30
CA ALA A 78 -54.59 13.28 -0.18
C ALA A 78 -53.46 13.25 -1.22
N PRO A 79 -53.17 14.36 -1.93
CA PRO A 79 -52.05 14.41 -2.86
C PRO A 79 -50.74 14.30 -2.07
N ALA A 80 -50.13 13.11 -2.13
CA ALA A 80 -48.80 12.88 -1.58
C ALA A 80 -47.82 13.85 -2.26
N SER A 81 -47.15 14.68 -1.46
CA SER A 81 -46.09 15.56 -1.93
C SER A 81 -44.93 14.71 -2.47
N PRO A 82 -44.51 14.90 -3.74
CA PRO A 82 -43.38 14.19 -4.30
C PRO A 82 -42.10 14.84 -3.76
N GLY A 83 -41.68 14.46 -2.56
CA GLY A 83 -40.55 15.12 -1.93
C GLY A 83 -39.96 14.31 -0.81
N GLN A 84 -38.79 13.71 -1.08
CA GLN A 84 -37.84 13.06 -0.17
C GLN A 84 -37.86 11.53 -0.15
N LEU A 85 -37.64 10.93 -1.33
CA LEU A 85 -36.87 9.70 -1.40
C LEU A 85 -35.42 10.00 -0.95
N PRO A 86 -34.77 9.14 -0.15
CA PRO A 86 -33.35 9.29 0.18
C PRO A 86 -32.56 9.28 -1.12
N THR A 87 -31.97 10.42 -1.48
CA THR A 87 -31.25 10.55 -2.74
C THR A 87 -29.96 9.74 -2.68
N LEU A 88 -29.73 8.95 -3.73
CA LEU A 88 -28.52 8.23 -4.19
C LEU A 88 -27.15 8.92 -3.95
N VAL A 89 -27.14 10.14 -3.44
CA VAL A 89 -26.01 11.04 -3.27
C VAL A 89 -25.16 10.66 -2.04
N ASP A 90 -25.76 10.15 -0.96
CA ASP A 90 -25.08 10.11 0.35
C ASP A 90 -24.00 9.01 0.49
N ALA A 91 -24.20 7.81 -0.07
CA ALA A 91 -23.21 6.73 0.02
C ALA A 91 -21.98 6.97 -0.88
N GLY A 92 -22.20 7.49 -2.10
CA GLY A 92 -21.12 7.84 -3.03
C GLY A 92 -20.24 8.96 -2.50
N CYS A 93 -20.84 9.93 -1.81
CA CYS A 93 -20.15 11.02 -1.15
C CYS A 93 -19.12 10.54 -0.10
N ALA A 94 -19.47 9.56 0.74
CA ALA A 94 -18.56 9.04 1.76
C ALA A 94 -17.36 8.30 1.15
N ALA A 95 -17.61 7.45 0.16
CA ALA A 95 -16.55 6.75 -0.56
C ALA A 95 -15.62 7.75 -1.29
N GLN A 96 -16.17 8.79 -1.92
CA GLN A 96 -15.39 9.85 -2.57
C GLN A 96 -14.59 10.69 -1.57
N LEU A 97 -15.13 10.91 -0.37
CA LEU A 97 -14.38 11.58 0.69
C LEU A 97 -13.16 10.78 1.14
N LEU A 98 -13.37 9.49 1.39
CA LEU A 98 -12.29 8.56 1.71
C LEU A 98 -11.30 8.44 0.56
N ALA A 99 -11.79 8.48 -0.69
CA ALA A 99 -10.99 8.50 -1.90
C ALA A 99 -9.90 9.54 -1.83
N SER A 100 -10.38 10.74 -1.57
CA SER A 100 -9.57 11.94 -1.67
C SER A 100 -8.61 12.07 -0.49
N ILE A 101 -9.06 11.70 0.72
CA ILE A 101 -8.17 11.66 1.90
C ILE A 101 -7.08 10.60 1.70
N ALA A 102 -7.43 9.40 1.24
CA ALA A 102 -6.46 8.32 1.16
C ALA A 102 -5.47 8.52 0.00
N ALA A 103 -5.93 9.06 -1.13
CA ALA A 103 -5.06 9.54 -2.19
C ALA A 103 -4.10 10.63 -1.67
N HIS A 104 -4.57 11.56 -0.85
CA HIS A 104 -3.71 12.59 -0.26
C HIS A 104 -2.64 12.00 0.67
N GLU A 105 -3.00 11.05 1.53
CA GLU A 105 -2.06 10.40 2.44
C GLU A 105 -0.99 9.61 1.68
N ALA A 106 -1.40 8.85 0.66
CA ALA A 106 -0.51 8.12 -0.23
C ALA A 106 0.47 9.06 -0.95
N LEU A 107 -0.02 10.13 -1.58
CA LEU A 107 0.80 11.11 -2.29
C LEU A 107 1.74 11.89 -1.35
N SER A 108 1.36 12.05 -0.08
CA SER A 108 2.19 12.70 0.94
C SER A 108 3.16 11.75 1.64
N MET A 109 3.21 10.48 1.24
CA MET A 109 4.00 9.42 1.88
C MET A 109 3.71 9.33 3.40
N ARG A 110 2.48 9.63 3.81
CA ARG A 110 2.04 9.53 5.20
C ARG A 110 1.36 8.17 5.42
N PRO A 111 1.56 7.52 6.58
CA PRO A 111 0.75 6.36 6.94
C PRO A 111 -0.72 6.77 6.94
N SER A 112 -1.56 5.91 6.38
CA SER A 112 -2.93 6.32 6.10
C SER A 112 -3.75 6.26 7.39
N SER A 113 -4.31 7.41 7.80
CA SER A 113 -5.25 7.48 8.93
C SER A 113 -6.54 6.72 8.66
N ILE A 114 -6.89 6.56 7.38
CA ILE A 114 -8.00 5.72 6.92
C ILE A 114 -7.64 4.24 7.03
N ALA A 115 -6.39 3.90 6.77
CA ALA A 115 -6.06 2.52 6.54
C ALA A 115 -6.07 1.61 7.78
N ALA A 116 -6.01 2.23 8.96
CA ALA A 116 -6.29 1.58 10.23
C ALA A 116 -7.75 1.08 10.38
N MET A 117 -8.65 1.37 9.43
CA MET A 117 -10.08 1.06 9.55
C MET A 117 -10.59 0.11 8.46
N PRO A 118 -10.76 -1.19 8.77
CA PRO A 118 -11.45 -2.16 7.89
C PRO A 118 -12.83 -1.69 7.39
N ALA A 119 -13.48 -0.80 8.14
CA ALA A 119 -14.76 -0.19 7.77
C ALA A 119 -14.72 0.61 6.45
N ALA A 120 -13.59 1.26 6.15
CA ALA A 120 -13.44 2.03 4.92
C ALA A 120 -13.31 1.12 3.68
N ALA A 121 -12.56 0.01 3.80
CA ALA A 121 -12.50 -1.02 2.76
C ALA A 121 -13.88 -1.67 2.54
N ALA A 122 -14.62 -1.94 3.61
CA ALA A 122 -16.00 -2.43 3.53
C ALA A 122 -16.94 -1.44 2.82
N ALA A 123 -16.81 -0.14 3.10
CA ALA A 123 -17.61 0.89 2.44
C ALA A 123 -17.30 1.00 0.93
N ALA A 124 -16.03 0.88 0.54
CA ALA A 124 -15.63 0.86 -0.87
C ALA A 124 -16.22 -0.36 -1.61
N VAL A 125 -16.11 -1.55 -1.02
CA VAL A 125 -16.67 -2.79 -1.58
C VAL A 125 -18.19 -2.74 -1.65
N ALA A 126 -18.85 -2.26 -0.59
CA ALA A 126 -20.31 -2.10 -0.57
C ALA A 126 -20.77 -1.11 -1.65
N SER A 127 -20.01 -0.04 -1.88
CA SER A 127 -20.29 0.92 -2.96
C SER A 127 -20.18 0.25 -4.33
N LEU A 128 -19.09 -0.47 -4.60
CA LEU A 128 -18.91 -1.21 -5.87
C LEU A 128 -20.04 -2.21 -6.10
N ARG A 129 -20.42 -2.98 -5.06
CA ARG A 129 -21.51 -3.96 -5.15
C ARG A 129 -22.85 -3.29 -5.44
N TYR A 130 -23.18 -2.22 -4.71
CA TYR A 130 -24.39 -1.45 -4.92
C TYR A 130 -24.51 -0.93 -6.37
N TRP A 131 -23.43 -0.36 -6.91
CA TRP A 131 -23.43 0.15 -8.28
C TRP A 131 -23.60 -0.96 -9.33
N LEU A 132 -23.01 -2.13 -9.12
CA LEU A 132 -23.18 -3.28 -10.01
C LEU A 132 -24.59 -3.89 -9.93
N GLU A 133 -25.26 -3.80 -8.78
CA GLU A 133 -26.63 -4.33 -8.59
C GLU A 133 -27.70 -3.40 -9.15
N VAL A 134 -27.65 -2.10 -8.80
CA VAL A 134 -28.63 -1.09 -9.21
C VAL A 134 -28.70 -0.95 -10.73
N ASP A 135 -27.60 -1.25 -11.41
CA ASP A 135 -27.41 -0.86 -12.80
C ASP A 135 -27.32 -2.03 -13.78
N SER A 136 -27.97 -3.15 -13.44
CA SER A 136 -28.04 -4.40 -14.21
C SER A 136 -28.60 -4.28 -15.65
N GLY A 137 -28.67 -3.07 -16.24
CA GLY A 137 -28.94 -2.87 -17.66
C GLY A 137 -28.60 -1.49 -18.26
N LYS A 138 -28.48 -0.41 -17.48
CA LYS A 138 -28.30 0.95 -18.04
C LYS A 138 -27.44 1.88 -17.17
N MET A 139 -26.16 1.54 -17.04
CA MET A 139 -25.17 2.41 -16.38
C MET A 139 -25.25 3.85 -16.90
N THR A 140 -25.84 4.74 -16.08
CA THR A 140 -25.94 6.15 -16.41
C THR A 140 -24.56 6.80 -16.29
N TYR A 141 -24.26 7.80 -17.11
CA TYR A 141 -22.96 8.49 -17.10
C TYR A 141 -22.56 8.98 -15.69
N GLY A 142 -23.54 9.45 -14.90
CA GLY A 142 -23.31 9.89 -13.52
C GLY A 142 -22.88 8.77 -12.56
N ASN A 143 -23.40 7.55 -12.74
CA ASN A 143 -23.02 6.40 -11.92
C ASN A 143 -21.61 5.93 -12.28
N MET A 144 -21.27 5.93 -13.57
CA MET A 144 -19.97 5.45 -14.02
C MET A 144 -18.81 6.36 -13.54
N SER A 145 -19.02 7.68 -13.48
CA SER A 145 -18.04 8.60 -12.88
C SER A 145 -17.74 8.26 -11.41
N ARG A 146 -18.75 7.84 -10.64
CA ARG A 146 -18.58 7.44 -9.24
C ARG A 146 -17.87 6.10 -9.12
N VAL A 147 -18.18 5.13 -9.97
CA VAL A 147 -17.46 3.85 -10.02
C VAL A 147 -15.99 4.09 -10.33
N HIS A 148 -15.70 4.94 -11.32
CA HIS A 148 -14.34 5.34 -11.65
C HIS A 148 -13.62 5.96 -10.45
N GLN A 149 -14.24 6.90 -9.72
CA GLN A 149 -13.67 7.48 -8.49
C GLN A 149 -13.37 6.44 -7.42
N VAL A 150 -14.25 5.45 -7.22
CA VAL A 150 -14.03 4.36 -6.25
C VAL A 150 -12.88 3.46 -6.72
N CYS A 151 -12.75 3.18 -8.02
CA CYS A 151 -11.61 2.44 -8.56
C CYS A 151 -10.30 3.21 -8.36
N VAL A 152 -10.26 4.51 -8.68
CA VAL A 152 -9.09 5.37 -8.45
C VAL A 152 -8.72 5.44 -6.96
N LEU A 153 -9.71 5.46 -6.07
CA LEU A 153 -9.49 5.36 -4.63
C LEU A 153 -8.77 4.06 -4.25
N VAL A 154 -9.39 2.92 -4.59
CA VAL A 154 -8.89 1.60 -4.22
C VAL A 154 -7.47 1.44 -4.74
N PHE A 155 -7.26 1.85 -5.99
CA PHE A 155 -5.97 1.89 -6.62
C PHE A 155 -4.95 2.73 -5.85
N SER A 156 -5.27 3.99 -5.55
CA SER A 156 -4.35 4.93 -4.87
C SER A 156 -3.96 4.44 -3.48
N ILE A 157 -4.89 3.87 -2.72
CA ILE A 157 -4.59 3.30 -1.40
C ILE A 157 -3.62 2.13 -1.50
N VAL A 158 -3.94 1.16 -2.36
CA VAL A 158 -3.18 -0.08 -2.42
C VAL A 158 -1.80 0.17 -3.04
N ALA A 159 -1.73 1.04 -4.04
CA ALA A 159 -0.48 1.44 -4.67
C ALA A 159 0.38 2.36 -3.80
N GLY A 160 -0.18 3.13 -2.85
CA GLY A 160 0.52 4.18 -2.07
C GLY A 160 1.70 3.78 -1.17
N GLY A 161 2.26 2.57 -1.25
CA GLY A 161 3.57 2.25 -0.67
C GLY A 161 3.63 2.05 0.86
N GLY A 162 2.66 2.53 1.63
CA GLY A 162 2.65 2.39 3.09
C GLY A 162 2.43 0.95 3.57
N ALA A 163 2.83 0.66 4.82
CA ALA A 163 2.55 -0.62 5.52
C ALA A 163 1.04 -0.99 5.51
N ASP A 164 0.23 0.04 5.36
CA ASP A 164 -1.21 0.00 5.27
C ASP A 164 -1.77 -0.53 3.94
N GLY A 165 -1.05 -0.36 2.83
CA GLY A 165 -1.55 -0.72 1.50
C GLY A 165 -1.71 -2.23 1.31
N GLU A 166 -0.82 -3.03 1.89
CA GLU A 166 -0.90 -4.49 1.89
C GLU A 166 -2.07 -4.98 2.76
N SER A 167 -2.23 -4.40 3.95
CA SER A 167 -3.37 -4.66 4.84
C SER A 167 -4.71 -4.35 4.17
N TRP A 168 -4.76 -3.26 3.38
CA TRP A 168 -5.90 -2.91 2.56
C TRP A 168 -6.17 -3.91 1.45
N ALA A 169 -5.15 -4.29 0.70
CA ALA A 169 -5.30 -5.29 -0.36
C ALA A 169 -5.84 -6.61 0.20
N ALA A 170 -5.31 -7.09 1.32
CA ALA A 170 -5.83 -8.29 1.97
C ALA A 170 -7.25 -8.12 2.49
N THR A 171 -7.60 -6.95 3.04
CA THR A 171 -8.98 -6.68 3.50
C THR A 171 -9.96 -6.60 2.33
N LEU A 172 -9.59 -5.90 1.26
CA LEU A 172 -10.36 -5.80 0.02
C LEU A 172 -10.55 -7.18 -0.64
N SER A 173 -9.48 -7.99 -0.71
CA SER A 173 -9.54 -9.36 -1.23
C SER A 173 -10.50 -10.22 -0.40
N ARG A 174 -10.39 -10.21 0.95
CA ARG A 174 -11.34 -10.91 1.85
C ARG A 174 -12.80 -10.48 1.68
N LEU A 175 -13.03 -9.23 1.31
CA LEU A 175 -14.37 -8.67 1.08
C LEU A 175 -14.91 -8.95 -0.34
N GLY A 176 -14.12 -9.59 -1.21
CA GLY A 176 -14.51 -9.93 -2.58
C GLY A 176 -14.31 -8.78 -3.59
N ALA A 177 -13.44 -7.80 -3.30
CA ALA A 177 -13.20 -6.67 -4.19
C ALA A 177 -12.65 -7.10 -5.55
N GLN A 178 -11.84 -8.16 -5.62
CA GLN A 178 -11.24 -8.66 -6.86
C GLN A 178 -12.32 -9.02 -7.90
N GLN A 179 -13.35 -9.78 -7.49
CA GLN A 179 -14.44 -10.17 -8.38
C GLN A 179 -15.27 -8.96 -8.84
N LEU A 180 -15.50 -8.00 -7.94
CA LEU A 180 -16.22 -6.78 -8.29
C LEU A 180 -15.43 -5.92 -9.28
N LEU A 181 -14.12 -5.72 -9.05
CA LEU A 181 -13.26 -4.93 -9.94
C LEU A 181 -13.10 -5.59 -11.30
N ARG A 182 -12.96 -6.92 -11.35
CA ARG A 182 -12.94 -7.71 -12.59
C ARG A 182 -14.23 -7.50 -13.39
N ARG A 183 -15.38 -7.60 -12.71
CA ARG A 183 -16.68 -7.36 -13.33
C ARG A 183 -16.83 -5.92 -13.82
N VAL A 184 -16.41 -4.93 -13.03
CA VAL A 184 -16.41 -3.51 -13.44
C VAL A 184 -15.55 -3.31 -14.69
N ALA A 185 -14.33 -3.86 -14.74
CA ALA A 185 -13.45 -3.75 -15.89
C ALA A 185 -14.08 -4.37 -17.15
N ALA A 186 -14.69 -5.56 -17.02
CA ALA A 186 -15.34 -6.26 -18.13
C ALA A 186 -16.61 -5.56 -18.64
N GLU A 187 -17.47 -5.06 -17.75
CA GLU A 187 -18.73 -4.40 -18.14
C GLU A 187 -18.53 -2.98 -18.67
N ILE A 188 -17.54 -2.24 -18.13
CA ILE A 188 -17.28 -0.84 -18.51
C ILE A 188 -16.33 -0.75 -19.71
N GLY A 189 -15.39 -1.68 -19.88
CA GLY A 189 -14.35 -1.66 -20.92
C GLY A 189 -14.83 -1.29 -22.31
N PRO A 190 -15.83 -1.99 -22.87
CA PRO A 190 -16.31 -1.71 -24.22
C PRO A 190 -16.95 -0.33 -24.39
N ARG A 191 -17.43 0.29 -23.30
CA ARG A 191 -18.13 1.58 -23.33
C ARG A 191 -17.23 2.75 -23.02
N ASN A 192 -16.27 2.55 -22.11
CA ASN A 192 -15.36 3.59 -21.66
C ASN A 192 -14.01 2.99 -21.20
N PRO A 193 -13.02 2.90 -22.10
CA PRO A 193 -11.73 2.28 -21.79
C PRO A 193 -10.95 3.04 -20.71
N GLU A 194 -11.14 4.34 -20.58
CA GLU A 194 -10.52 5.16 -19.51
C GLU A 194 -10.93 4.70 -18.12
N TRP A 195 -12.19 4.34 -17.96
CA TRP A 195 -12.71 3.91 -16.66
C TRP A 195 -12.36 2.45 -16.36
N ALA A 196 -12.34 1.60 -17.40
CA ALA A 196 -11.86 0.24 -17.26
C ALA A 196 -10.37 0.20 -16.90
N ALA A 197 -9.55 1.11 -17.42
CA ALA A 197 -8.14 1.24 -17.04
C ALA A 197 -7.97 1.43 -15.52
N ALA A 198 -8.77 2.31 -14.91
CA ALA A 198 -8.72 2.53 -13.46
C ALA A 198 -9.17 1.29 -12.67
N ALA A 199 -10.21 0.59 -13.14
CA ALA A 199 -10.67 -0.66 -12.51
C ALA A 199 -9.63 -1.79 -12.64
N ALA A 200 -8.99 -1.93 -13.81
CA ALA A 200 -7.94 -2.90 -14.06
C ALA A 200 -6.68 -2.61 -13.23
N ALA A 201 -6.29 -1.34 -13.10
CA ALA A 201 -5.19 -0.92 -12.25
C ALA A 201 -5.47 -1.18 -10.77
N ALA A 202 -6.70 -0.89 -10.30
CA ALA A 202 -7.14 -1.23 -8.96
C ALA A 202 -7.11 -2.75 -8.71
N LEU A 203 -7.60 -3.55 -9.67
CA LEU A 203 -7.58 -5.01 -9.61
C LEU A 203 -6.14 -5.53 -9.52
N TYR A 204 -5.26 -5.07 -10.42
CA TYR A 204 -3.85 -5.43 -10.42
C TYR A 204 -3.21 -5.11 -9.06
N ALA A 205 -3.45 -3.90 -8.54
CA ALA A 205 -2.91 -3.49 -7.25
C ALA A 205 -3.39 -4.39 -6.10
N VAL A 206 -4.68 -4.71 -6.05
CA VAL A 206 -5.25 -5.58 -5.00
C VAL A 206 -4.68 -7.00 -5.10
N VAL A 207 -4.74 -7.65 -6.27
CA VAL A 207 -4.24 -9.02 -6.48
C VAL A 207 -2.76 -9.11 -6.13
N HIS A 208 -1.97 -8.16 -6.59
CA HIS A 208 -0.53 -8.18 -6.40
C HIS A 208 -0.13 -7.98 -4.93
N ALA A 209 -0.73 -7.00 -4.26
CA ALA A 209 -0.45 -6.75 -2.85
C ALA A 209 -0.97 -7.88 -1.93
N SER A 210 -2.14 -8.46 -2.22
CA SER A 210 -2.65 -9.61 -1.46
C SER A 210 -1.82 -10.87 -1.66
N GLY A 211 -1.35 -11.12 -2.89
CA GLY A 211 -0.50 -12.27 -3.21
C GLY A 211 0.82 -12.24 -2.45
N GLN A 212 1.43 -11.06 -2.29
CA GLN A 212 2.66 -10.89 -1.52
C GLN A 212 2.47 -11.24 -0.03
N GLN A 213 1.36 -10.80 0.57
CA GLN A 213 1.04 -11.14 1.97
C GLN A 213 0.74 -12.64 2.14
N GLN A 214 0.00 -13.23 1.19
CA GLN A 214 -0.30 -14.67 1.21
C GLN A 214 0.97 -15.52 1.06
N GLN A 215 1.92 -15.08 0.23
CA GLN A 215 3.21 -15.73 0.07
C GLN A 215 4.04 -15.67 1.38
N GLN A 216 4.08 -14.53 2.05
CA GLN A 216 4.74 -14.41 3.37
C GLN A 216 4.09 -15.31 4.42
N GLN A 217 2.75 -15.38 4.45
CA GLN A 217 2.03 -16.25 5.38
C GLN A 217 2.27 -17.74 5.09
N ARG A 218 2.37 -18.13 3.82
CA ARG A 218 2.75 -19.51 3.43
C ARG A 218 4.18 -19.85 3.83
N GLN A 219 5.13 -18.92 3.68
CA GLN A 219 6.51 -19.15 4.14
C GLN A 219 6.58 -19.36 5.66
N GLN A 220 5.82 -18.57 6.44
CA GLN A 220 5.73 -18.78 7.90
C GLN A 220 5.06 -20.12 8.26
N GLN A 221 4.01 -20.52 7.56
CA GLN A 221 3.38 -21.84 7.78
C GLN A 221 4.31 -22.99 7.39
N GLN A 222 5.08 -22.87 6.30
CA GLN A 222 6.06 -23.89 5.91
C GLN A 222 7.18 -24.02 6.95
N GLN A 223 7.67 -22.90 7.50
CA GLN A 223 8.66 -22.94 8.59
C GLN A 223 8.08 -23.60 9.86
N GLN A 224 6.82 -23.34 10.21
CA GLN A 224 6.17 -24.00 11.35
C GLN A 224 5.94 -25.50 11.09
N GLN A 225 5.56 -25.89 9.87
CA GLN A 225 5.43 -27.31 9.51
C GLN A 225 6.77 -28.03 9.52
N GLN A 226 7.86 -27.41 9.05
CA GLN A 226 9.20 -27.99 9.14
C GLN A 226 9.64 -28.19 10.59
N GLN A 227 9.38 -27.22 11.48
CA GLN A 227 9.67 -27.39 12.91
C GLN A 227 8.83 -28.52 13.54
N GLN A 228 7.56 -28.67 13.15
CA GLN A 228 6.74 -29.79 13.62
C GLN A 228 7.21 -31.13 13.06
N GLN A 229 7.63 -31.19 11.80
CA GLN A 229 8.19 -32.41 11.20
C GLN A 229 9.52 -32.79 11.84
N GLN A 230 10.39 -31.83 12.20
CA GLN A 230 11.60 -32.14 12.96
C GLN A 230 11.28 -32.69 14.35
N GLN A 231 10.30 -32.12 15.06
CA GLN A 231 9.84 -32.67 16.34
C GLN A 231 9.21 -34.06 16.18
N GLN A 232 8.47 -34.30 15.10
CA GLN A 232 7.92 -35.61 14.79
C GLN A 232 9.01 -36.60 14.38
N GLN A 233 10.00 -36.24 13.57
CA GLN A 233 11.12 -37.13 13.23
C GLN A 233 11.96 -37.53 14.45
N GLN A 234 12.11 -36.62 15.43
CA GLN A 234 12.69 -36.97 16.72
C GLN A 234 11.82 -37.97 17.52
N GLN A 235 10.50 -38.02 17.29
CA GLN A 235 9.59 -39.01 17.88
C GLN A 235 9.39 -40.27 17.02
N GLU A 236 9.51 -40.16 15.70
CA GLU A 236 9.16 -41.18 14.69
C GLU A 236 10.39 -41.90 14.13
N GLN A 237 11.48 -41.98 14.89
CA GLN A 237 12.53 -42.99 14.68
C GLN A 237 12.01 -44.46 14.80
N GLN A 238 10.71 -44.70 14.63
CA GLN A 238 10.10 -46.04 14.53
C GLN A 238 9.10 -46.27 13.39
N GLN A 239 8.62 -45.31 12.58
CA GLN A 239 7.72 -45.67 11.45
C GLN A 239 7.83 -44.82 10.18
N PRO A 240 7.63 -45.43 8.98
CA PRO A 240 7.77 -44.77 7.68
C PRO A 240 6.51 -44.02 7.22
N ALA A 241 6.70 -42.82 6.68
CA ALA A 241 5.66 -41.90 6.23
C ALA A 241 5.26 -42.05 4.75
N GLN A 242 3.96 -41.86 4.45
CA GLN A 242 3.38 -41.75 3.11
C GLN A 242 3.08 -40.28 2.75
N GLY A 243 3.24 -39.95 1.46
CA GLY A 243 3.33 -38.58 0.92
C GLY A 243 2.02 -37.79 0.79
N GLY A 244 2.16 -36.46 0.81
CA GLY A 244 1.08 -35.48 0.66
C GLY A 244 1.14 -34.73 -0.67
N THR A 245 -0.05 -34.38 -1.18
CA THR A 245 -0.31 -33.73 -2.47
C THR A 245 -0.24 -32.19 -2.38
N THR A 246 0.36 -31.56 -3.40
CA THR A 246 0.47 -30.11 -3.58
C THR A 246 -0.50 -29.61 -4.65
N SER A 247 -1.63 -28.96 -4.30
CA SER A 247 -2.59 -28.44 -5.30
C SER A 247 -3.05 -26.99 -5.10
N GLY A 248 -2.19 -26.09 -4.57
CA GLY A 248 -2.61 -24.74 -4.16
C GLY A 248 -1.97 -23.56 -4.89
N LEU A 249 -1.28 -23.74 -6.03
CA LEU A 249 -0.53 -22.67 -6.69
C LEU A 249 -1.24 -22.01 -7.88
N GLU A 250 -2.16 -22.70 -8.55
CA GLU A 250 -2.65 -22.27 -9.87
C GLU A 250 -3.65 -21.09 -9.81
N GLU A 251 -4.48 -21.00 -8.77
CA GLU A 251 -5.55 -19.97 -8.71
C GLU A 251 -5.01 -18.52 -8.67
N GLY A 252 -3.85 -18.28 -8.04
CA GLY A 252 -3.32 -16.92 -7.89
C GLY A 252 -2.75 -16.33 -9.19
N GLU A 253 -2.19 -17.18 -10.05
CA GLU A 253 -1.59 -16.75 -11.31
C GLU A 253 -2.66 -16.39 -12.35
N GLU A 254 -3.75 -17.14 -12.40
CA GLU A 254 -4.89 -16.86 -13.28
C GLU A 254 -5.51 -15.49 -12.99
N GLU A 255 -5.66 -15.15 -11.70
CA GLU A 255 -6.22 -13.84 -11.31
C GLU A 255 -5.32 -12.67 -11.69
N GLN A 256 -4.01 -12.85 -11.53
CA GLN A 256 -3.01 -11.85 -11.93
C GLN A 256 -3.03 -11.66 -13.45
N GLN A 257 -3.11 -12.75 -14.21
CA GLN A 257 -3.17 -12.70 -15.66
C GLN A 257 -4.43 -11.99 -16.15
N ALA A 258 -5.59 -12.21 -15.52
CA ALA A 258 -6.83 -11.50 -15.85
C ALA A 258 -6.70 -9.98 -15.63
N ALA A 259 -6.02 -9.54 -14.58
CA ALA A 259 -5.77 -8.12 -14.31
C ALA A 259 -4.83 -7.48 -15.35
N VAL A 260 -3.81 -8.23 -15.76
CA VAL A 260 -2.88 -7.85 -16.83
C VAL A 260 -3.61 -7.68 -18.15
N VAL A 261 -4.41 -8.66 -18.56
CA VAL A 261 -5.18 -8.62 -19.80
C VAL A 261 -6.09 -7.39 -19.81
N ALA A 262 -6.80 -7.13 -18.72
CA ALA A 262 -7.67 -5.95 -18.61
C ALA A 262 -6.89 -4.61 -18.70
N LEU A 263 -5.66 -4.55 -18.21
CA LEU A 263 -4.79 -3.36 -18.34
C LEU A 263 -4.32 -3.18 -19.79
N VAL A 264 -3.94 -4.26 -20.47
CA VAL A 264 -3.50 -4.23 -21.88
C VAL A 264 -4.66 -3.88 -22.80
N ASP A 265 -5.84 -4.46 -22.58
CA ASP A 265 -7.06 -4.19 -23.34
C ASP A 265 -7.52 -2.73 -23.23
N ALA A 266 -7.22 -2.07 -22.11
CA ALA A 266 -7.50 -0.64 -21.95
C ALA A 266 -6.57 0.26 -22.79
N GLY A 267 -5.49 -0.28 -23.35
CA GLY A 267 -4.62 0.39 -24.33
C GLY A 267 -4.00 1.68 -23.80
N LEU A 268 -4.05 2.75 -24.61
CA LEU A 268 -3.45 4.06 -24.26
C LEU A 268 -4.00 4.64 -22.96
N TYR A 269 -5.24 4.30 -22.59
CA TYR A 269 -5.86 4.78 -21.36
C TYR A 269 -5.29 4.13 -20.09
N ALA A 270 -4.57 3.02 -20.22
CA ALA A 270 -3.84 2.40 -19.10
C ALA A 270 -2.56 3.17 -18.74
N VAL A 271 -2.00 3.96 -19.67
CA VAL A 271 -0.72 4.64 -19.49
C VAL A 271 -0.66 5.51 -18.21
N PRO A 272 -1.65 6.36 -17.89
CA PRO A 272 -1.63 7.12 -16.64
C PRO A 272 -1.65 6.22 -15.40
N GLN A 273 -2.36 5.09 -15.44
CA GLN A 273 -2.44 4.18 -14.31
C GLN A 273 -1.14 3.39 -14.12
N LEU A 274 -0.51 2.97 -15.23
CA LEU A 274 0.82 2.34 -15.22
C LEU A 274 1.90 3.29 -14.69
N LEU A 275 1.82 4.58 -15.05
CA LEU A 275 2.69 5.61 -14.49
C LEU A 275 2.53 5.71 -12.97
N LEU A 276 1.29 5.75 -12.47
CA LEU A 276 1.02 5.82 -11.03
C LEU A 276 1.49 4.57 -10.29
N LEU A 277 1.28 3.37 -10.87
CA LEU A 277 1.82 2.12 -10.32
C LEU A 277 3.34 2.15 -10.18
N ALA A 278 4.05 2.53 -11.24
CA ALA A 278 5.50 2.60 -11.25
C ALA A 278 6.05 3.68 -10.30
N ALA A 279 5.34 4.80 -10.16
CA ALA A 279 5.72 5.89 -9.27
C ALA A 279 5.52 5.51 -7.78
N LEU A 280 4.35 4.98 -7.42
CA LEU A 280 4.00 4.71 -6.02
C LEU A 280 4.60 3.41 -5.46
N ARG A 281 4.86 2.40 -6.31
CA ARG A 281 5.49 1.14 -5.89
C ARG A 281 6.78 0.86 -6.67
N PRO A 282 7.94 1.39 -6.22
CA PRO A 282 9.22 1.07 -6.85
C PRO A 282 9.51 -0.43 -6.94
N GLY A 283 9.12 -1.21 -5.92
CA GLY A 283 9.28 -2.66 -5.89
C GLY A 283 8.43 -3.43 -6.93
N TRP A 284 7.45 -2.78 -7.57
CA TRP A 284 6.62 -3.41 -8.60
C TRP A 284 7.13 -3.15 -10.02
N ARG A 285 8.07 -2.21 -10.19
CA ARG A 285 8.62 -1.85 -11.50
C ARG A 285 9.22 -3.05 -12.25
N SER A 286 9.98 -3.88 -11.54
CA SER A 286 10.60 -5.10 -12.11
C SER A 286 9.56 -6.15 -12.51
N ARG A 287 8.40 -6.17 -11.87
CA ARG A 287 7.31 -7.08 -12.22
C ARG A 287 6.50 -6.54 -13.37
N LEU A 288 6.17 -5.24 -13.37
CA LEU A 288 5.46 -4.57 -14.45
C LEU A 288 6.18 -4.72 -15.79
N ILE A 289 7.52 -4.62 -15.81
CA ILE A 289 8.31 -4.82 -17.04
C ILE A 289 8.31 -6.28 -17.53
N GLN A 290 8.07 -7.24 -16.63
CA GLN A 290 7.93 -8.66 -16.97
C GLN A 290 6.51 -9.04 -17.38
N VAL A 291 5.54 -8.13 -17.30
CA VAL A 291 4.18 -8.38 -17.79
C VAL A 291 4.17 -8.35 -19.32
N PRO A 292 3.61 -9.38 -20.01
CA PRO A 292 3.46 -9.36 -21.46
C PRO A 292 2.75 -8.11 -21.96
N ASP A 293 3.15 -7.60 -23.12
CA ASP A 293 2.51 -6.51 -23.87
C ASP A 293 2.54 -5.11 -23.22
N ILE A 294 2.87 -4.99 -21.93
CA ILE A 294 3.00 -3.69 -21.26
C ILE A 294 4.16 -2.87 -21.86
N LEU A 295 5.30 -3.50 -22.14
CA LEU A 295 6.45 -2.79 -22.68
C LEU A 295 6.19 -2.32 -24.11
N GLU A 296 5.54 -3.14 -24.90
CA GLU A 296 5.11 -2.88 -26.27
C GLU A 296 4.06 -1.77 -26.32
N LEU A 297 3.06 -1.81 -25.42
CA LEU A 297 2.05 -0.77 -25.25
C LEU A 297 2.70 0.58 -24.92
N LEU A 298 3.58 0.61 -23.92
CA LEU A 298 4.26 1.85 -23.51
C LEU A 298 5.20 2.38 -24.60
N SER A 299 5.90 1.50 -25.31
CA SER A 299 6.79 1.88 -26.42
C SER A 299 6.00 2.49 -27.57
N THR A 300 4.87 1.87 -27.93
CA THR A 300 3.96 2.38 -28.98
C THR A 300 3.36 3.74 -28.59
N ALA A 301 2.89 3.85 -27.35
CA ALA A 301 2.32 5.08 -26.82
C ALA A 301 3.35 6.22 -26.79
N ALA A 302 4.59 5.93 -26.36
CA ALA A 302 5.66 6.92 -26.31
C ALA A 302 6.16 7.33 -27.70
N ALA A 303 6.13 6.41 -28.68
CA ALA A 303 6.58 6.68 -30.05
C ALA A 303 5.57 7.44 -30.93
N THR A 304 4.36 7.70 -30.45
CA THR A 304 3.31 8.39 -31.21
C THR A 304 3.19 9.86 -30.75
N PRO A 305 3.93 10.80 -31.37
CA PRO A 305 4.02 12.19 -30.90
C PRO A 305 2.66 12.91 -30.92
N ASP A 306 1.75 12.49 -31.80
CA ASP A 306 0.41 13.07 -31.97
C ASP A 306 -0.50 12.83 -30.76
N GLN A 307 -0.14 11.93 -29.84
CA GLN A 307 -0.93 11.56 -28.66
C GLN A 307 -0.74 12.51 -27.46
N GLY A 308 0.05 13.58 -27.62
CA GLY A 308 0.18 14.67 -26.64
C GLY A 308 0.63 14.20 -25.26
N GLU A 309 -0.26 14.30 -24.26
CA GLU A 309 0.06 13.99 -22.87
C GLU A 309 0.33 12.48 -22.65
N TYR A 310 -0.29 11.59 -23.43
CA TYR A 310 -0.15 10.15 -23.26
C TYR A 310 1.24 9.65 -23.67
N SER A 311 1.84 10.20 -24.73
CA SER A 311 3.19 9.82 -25.15
C SER A 311 4.23 10.22 -24.11
N GLN A 312 4.11 11.44 -23.55
CA GLN A 312 4.94 11.90 -22.45
C GLN A 312 4.78 11.03 -21.20
N LYS A 313 3.55 10.68 -20.82
CA LYS A 313 3.29 9.78 -19.69
C LYS A 313 3.88 8.39 -19.94
N ALA A 314 3.76 7.85 -21.15
CA ALA A 314 4.31 6.55 -21.51
C ALA A 314 5.85 6.54 -21.43
N LEU A 315 6.51 7.56 -21.97
CA LEU A 315 7.96 7.72 -21.88
C LEU A 315 8.42 7.83 -20.42
N ARG A 316 7.70 8.58 -19.58
CA ARG A 316 7.97 8.66 -18.14
C ARG A 316 7.82 7.30 -17.45
N THR A 317 6.78 6.53 -17.79
CA THR A 317 6.59 5.17 -17.28
C THR A 317 7.76 4.27 -17.68
N LEU A 318 8.19 4.30 -18.95
CA LEU A 318 9.35 3.55 -19.43
C LEU A 318 10.63 3.90 -18.66
N CYS A 319 10.87 5.19 -18.41
CA CYS A 319 12.00 5.65 -17.60
C CYS A 319 11.96 5.04 -16.19
N LEU A 320 10.80 5.06 -15.53
CA LEU A 320 10.66 4.47 -14.19
C LEU A 320 10.87 2.96 -14.20
N LEU A 321 10.37 2.24 -15.21
CA LEU A 321 10.59 0.80 -15.35
C LEU A 321 12.07 0.48 -15.58
N ALA A 322 12.76 1.25 -16.43
CA ALA A 322 14.17 1.05 -16.75
C ALA A 322 15.09 1.13 -15.52
N VAL A 323 14.77 2.00 -14.57
CA VAL A 323 15.51 2.11 -13.29
C VAL A 323 15.53 0.81 -12.50
N SER A 324 14.52 -0.04 -12.64
CA SER A 324 14.46 -1.31 -11.92
C SER A 324 15.24 -2.45 -12.59
N ALA A 325 15.60 -2.29 -13.87
CA ALA A 325 16.24 -3.33 -14.67
C ALA A 325 17.71 -3.00 -15.01
N ALA A 326 18.04 -1.72 -15.12
CA ALA A 326 19.38 -1.23 -15.47
C ALA A 326 20.02 -0.47 -14.30
N PRO A 327 21.35 -0.59 -14.12
CA PRO A 327 22.08 0.23 -13.16
C PRO A 327 22.02 1.70 -13.56
N ALA A 328 22.01 2.61 -12.58
CA ALA A 328 21.74 4.03 -12.79
C ALA A 328 22.72 4.69 -13.78
N GLU A 329 23.97 4.21 -13.84
CA GLU A 329 25.02 4.71 -14.73
C GLU A 329 24.75 4.43 -16.20
N ARG A 330 23.93 3.42 -16.50
CA ARG A 330 23.54 3.06 -17.87
C ARG A 330 22.28 3.77 -18.33
N LEU A 331 21.56 4.47 -17.44
CA LEU A 331 20.34 5.16 -17.81
C LEU A 331 20.64 6.49 -18.53
N PRO A 332 19.83 6.85 -19.55
CA PRO A 332 19.91 8.16 -20.18
C PRO A 332 19.76 9.28 -19.15
N SER A 333 20.38 10.43 -19.40
CA SER A 333 20.37 11.58 -18.47
C SER A 333 18.95 12.04 -18.13
N PHE A 334 18.03 12.04 -19.10
CA PHE A 334 16.63 12.40 -18.86
C PHE A 334 15.89 11.37 -17.99
N ALA A 335 16.17 10.07 -18.15
CA ALA A 335 15.57 9.03 -17.31
C ALA A 335 16.02 9.16 -15.86
N ARG A 336 17.29 9.51 -15.62
CA ARG A 336 17.80 9.85 -14.28
C ARG A 336 17.11 11.08 -13.69
N ALA A 337 16.89 12.12 -14.49
CA ALA A 337 16.17 13.32 -14.04
C ALA A 337 14.71 13.01 -13.65
N VAL A 338 14.01 12.18 -14.44
CA VAL A 338 12.66 11.70 -14.10
C VAL A 338 12.66 10.95 -12.77
N LEU A 339 13.63 10.06 -12.57
CA LEU A 339 13.77 9.31 -11.31
C LEU A 339 14.00 10.23 -10.11
N GLU A 340 14.89 11.21 -10.25
CA GLU A 340 15.23 12.15 -9.18
C GLU A 340 14.00 12.93 -8.73
N VAL A 341 13.21 13.45 -9.67
CA VAL A 341 11.95 14.17 -9.36
C VAL A 341 10.93 13.23 -8.72
N CYS A 342 10.70 12.04 -9.28
CA CYS A 342 9.72 11.09 -8.76
C CYS A 342 10.06 10.57 -7.35
N ASN A 343 11.36 10.41 -7.03
CA ASN A 343 11.79 9.98 -5.70
C ASN A 343 11.68 11.11 -4.67
N GLN A 344 11.93 12.36 -5.06
CA GLN A 344 11.82 13.50 -4.15
C GLN A 344 10.36 13.83 -3.83
N ARG A 345 9.49 13.79 -4.83
CA ARG A 345 8.09 14.20 -4.71
C ARG A 345 7.21 13.37 -5.66
N PRO A 346 6.72 12.20 -5.20
CA PRO A 346 5.83 11.35 -6.01
C PRO A 346 4.57 12.09 -6.49
N ALA A 347 4.09 13.06 -5.72
CA ALA A 347 2.96 13.94 -6.08
C ALA A 347 3.29 14.92 -7.21
N ASP A 348 4.54 15.37 -7.33
CA ASP A 348 4.96 16.34 -8.34
C ASP A 348 5.31 15.66 -9.68
N ALA A 349 5.36 14.32 -9.72
CA ALA A 349 5.47 13.53 -10.95
C ALA A 349 4.38 13.89 -11.99
N TRP A 350 3.31 14.56 -11.55
CA TRP A 350 2.16 14.92 -12.37
C TRP A 350 2.20 16.35 -12.90
N ALA A 351 2.82 17.30 -12.18
CA ALA A 351 2.66 18.73 -12.46
C ALA A 351 3.97 19.50 -12.72
N GLY A 352 5.14 18.91 -12.47
CA GLY A 352 6.41 19.65 -12.51
C GLY A 352 7.58 18.98 -13.24
N LEU A 353 7.33 17.86 -13.93
CA LEU A 353 8.40 17.18 -14.65
C LEU A 353 8.84 17.98 -15.88
N PRO A 354 10.15 17.98 -16.22
CA PRO A 354 10.64 18.61 -17.43
C PRO A 354 9.84 18.08 -18.64
N ALA A 355 9.49 18.99 -19.54
CA ALA A 355 8.92 18.63 -20.82
C ALA A 355 9.94 17.73 -21.53
N LEU A 356 9.64 16.43 -21.61
CA LEU A 356 10.41 15.50 -22.41
C LEU A 356 9.89 15.68 -23.83
N GLU A 357 10.74 16.15 -24.73
CA GLU A 357 10.43 16.08 -26.15
C GLU A 357 10.35 14.59 -26.50
N SER A 358 9.15 14.16 -26.86
CA SER A 358 8.88 12.79 -27.27
C SER A 358 9.33 12.61 -28.72
N ASP A 359 10.60 12.88 -28.99
CA ASP A 359 11.20 12.39 -30.22
C ASP A 359 11.35 10.86 -30.09
N GLY A 360 11.20 10.12 -31.18
CA GLY A 360 11.35 8.66 -31.14
C GLY A 360 12.71 8.21 -30.59
N GLY A 361 13.71 9.10 -30.57
CA GLY A 361 15.05 8.86 -30.04
C GLY A 361 15.06 8.56 -28.55
N ALA A 362 14.32 9.32 -27.74
CA ALA A 362 14.22 9.06 -26.29
C ALA A 362 13.67 7.66 -25.98
N VAL A 363 12.70 7.18 -26.76
CA VAL A 363 12.14 5.82 -26.59
C VAL A 363 13.19 4.76 -26.96
N GLU A 364 13.91 4.95 -28.07
CA GLU A 364 14.99 4.05 -28.48
C GLU A 364 16.12 3.96 -27.45
N GLU A 365 16.52 5.08 -26.85
CA GLU A 365 17.56 5.11 -25.81
C GLU A 365 17.15 4.30 -24.57
N VAL A 366 15.91 4.49 -24.08
CA VAL A 366 15.42 3.74 -22.91
C VAL A 366 15.31 2.24 -23.22
N LEU A 367 14.76 1.88 -24.38
CA LEU A 367 14.66 0.48 -24.81
C LEU A 367 16.03 -0.16 -25.04
N GLY A 368 16.99 0.58 -25.58
CA GLY A 368 18.37 0.13 -25.71
C GLY A 368 19.02 -0.20 -24.37
N CYS A 369 18.73 0.60 -23.33
CA CYS A 369 19.20 0.31 -21.97
C CYS A 369 18.55 -0.95 -21.40
N LEU A 370 17.24 -1.13 -21.63
CA LEU A 370 16.50 -2.32 -21.22
C LEU A 370 16.97 -3.59 -21.94
N ALA A 371 17.27 -3.50 -23.23
CA ALA A 371 17.87 -4.59 -24.01
C ALA A 371 19.30 -4.94 -23.52
N GLY A 372 20.00 -4.01 -22.87
CA GLY A 372 21.30 -4.24 -22.24
C GLY A 372 21.24 -4.86 -20.83
N CYS A 373 20.05 -5.16 -20.30
CA CYS A 373 19.88 -5.66 -18.92
C CYS A 373 20.28 -7.13 -18.77
N HIS A 374 20.58 -7.54 -17.53
CA HIS A 374 20.98 -8.92 -17.21
C HIS A 374 19.81 -9.92 -17.22
N ASP A 375 18.59 -9.46 -16.92
CA ASP A 375 17.37 -10.26 -17.00
C ASP A 375 17.04 -10.58 -18.48
N THR A 376 17.08 -11.86 -18.83
CA THR A 376 16.88 -12.33 -20.21
C THR A 376 15.48 -12.03 -20.71
N ARG A 377 14.44 -12.12 -19.86
CA ARG A 377 13.05 -11.86 -20.25
C ARG A 377 12.85 -10.39 -20.60
N VAL A 378 13.39 -9.50 -19.76
CA VAL A 378 13.34 -8.04 -20.01
C VAL A 378 14.14 -7.67 -21.25
N ARG A 379 15.33 -8.24 -21.39
CA ARG A 379 16.21 -8.04 -22.55
C ARG A 379 15.50 -8.38 -23.87
N ASP A 380 14.96 -9.58 -23.95
CA ASP A 380 14.38 -10.10 -25.20
C ASP A 380 13.16 -9.28 -25.63
N ARG A 381 12.32 -8.88 -24.67
CA ARG A 381 11.16 -8.02 -24.94
C ARG A 381 11.55 -6.61 -25.31
N ALA A 382 12.52 -6.01 -24.62
CA ALA A 382 13.00 -4.69 -24.99
C ALA A 382 13.64 -4.68 -26.38
N ALA A 383 14.39 -5.72 -26.74
CA ALA A 383 14.94 -5.89 -28.08
C ALA A 383 13.83 -6.08 -29.13
N LEU A 384 12.78 -6.84 -28.83
CA LEU A 384 11.63 -7.00 -29.70
C LEU A 384 10.89 -5.66 -29.92
N ALA A 385 10.56 -4.93 -28.84
CA ALA A 385 9.90 -3.64 -28.90
C ALA A 385 10.74 -2.61 -29.69
N LEU A 386 12.05 -2.58 -29.46
CA LEU A 386 12.99 -1.72 -30.21
C LEU A 386 13.01 -2.07 -31.70
N THR A 387 12.98 -3.36 -32.04
CA THR A 387 12.94 -3.83 -33.43
C THR A 387 11.62 -3.43 -34.09
N GLN A 388 10.49 -3.62 -33.41
CA GLN A 388 9.17 -3.23 -33.92
C GLN A 388 9.07 -1.71 -34.14
N LEU A 389 9.64 -0.91 -33.23
CA LEU A 389 9.73 0.54 -33.33
C LEU A 389 10.47 0.97 -34.60
N ARG A 390 11.67 0.41 -34.83
CA ARG A 390 12.52 0.74 -35.99
C ARG A 390 11.92 0.33 -37.34
N VAL A 391 11.16 -0.76 -37.37
CA VAL A 391 10.49 -1.23 -38.60
C VAL A 391 9.21 -0.42 -38.87
N GLY A 392 8.81 0.50 -37.98
CA GLY A 392 7.54 1.23 -38.08
C GLY A 392 6.33 0.31 -37.97
N LYS A 393 6.50 -0.88 -37.37
CA LYS A 393 5.48 -1.93 -37.23
C LYS A 393 4.77 -1.92 -35.88
N LEU A 394 5.01 -0.92 -35.04
CA LEU A 394 4.19 -0.67 -33.84
C LEU A 394 2.83 -0.12 -34.27
N HIS A 395 2.02 -0.96 -34.92
CA HIS A 395 0.59 -0.78 -34.92
C HIS A 395 0.11 -1.27 -33.57
N LEU A 396 -0.55 -0.38 -32.82
CA LEU A 396 -1.28 -0.73 -31.61
C LEU A 396 -2.12 -1.96 -31.94
N VAL A 397 -1.77 -3.11 -31.36
CA VAL A 397 -2.36 -4.40 -31.69
C VAL A 397 -3.87 -4.25 -31.59
N GLN A 398 -4.53 -4.29 -32.74
CA GLN A 398 -5.98 -4.36 -32.78
C GLN A 398 -6.36 -5.66 -32.04
N PRO A 399 -7.26 -5.62 -31.04
CA PRO A 399 -7.54 -6.76 -30.19
C PRO A 399 -7.82 -8.00 -31.04
N PRO A 400 -7.27 -9.17 -30.68
CA PRO A 400 -7.26 -10.35 -31.54
C PRO A 400 -8.69 -10.72 -31.92
N SER A 401 -9.02 -10.49 -33.18
CA SER A 401 -10.25 -10.98 -33.79
C SER A 401 -10.12 -12.50 -33.88
N GLN A 402 -10.80 -13.21 -32.98
CA GLN A 402 -11.13 -14.65 -32.99
C GLN A 402 -10.34 -15.48 -34.01
N GLN A 403 -9.11 -15.88 -33.67
CA GLN A 403 -8.45 -16.94 -34.41
C GLN A 403 -9.17 -18.27 -34.14
N PRO A 404 -9.39 -19.12 -35.16
CA PRO A 404 -10.13 -20.36 -35.00
C PRO A 404 -9.38 -21.32 -34.04
N PRO A 405 -10.08 -21.95 -33.08
CA PRO A 405 -9.50 -22.73 -31.97
C PRO A 405 -8.76 -24.02 -32.37
N SER A 406 -8.53 -24.26 -33.66
CA SER A 406 -7.99 -25.52 -34.19
C SER A 406 -6.47 -25.69 -34.02
N GLN A 407 -5.71 -24.60 -33.89
CA GLN A 407 -4.23 -24.69 -33.84
C GLN A 407 -3.67 -24.87 -32.43
N GLN A 408 -4.37 -24.41 -31.39
CA GLN A 408 -3.87 -24.50 -30.00
C GLN A 408 -3.98 -25.92 -29.44
N GLN A 409 -4.95 -26.72 -29.91
CA GLN A 409 -5.11 -28.10 -29.47
C GLN A 409 -4.04 -29.05 -30.04
N GLN A 410 -3.44 -28.71 -31.19
CA GLN A 410 -2.37 -29.52 -31.79
C GLN A 410 -1.00 -29.26 -31.13
N GLN A 411 -0.81 -28.09 -30.51
CA GLN A 411 0.43 -27.75 -29.80
C GLN A 411 0.49 -28.35 -28.39
N GLN A 412 -0.65 -28.57 -27.73
CA GLN A 412 -0.70 -29.29 -26.44
C GLN A 412 -0.38 -30.78 -26.59
N GLN A 413 -0.82 -31.45 -27.67
CA GLN A 413 -0.47 -32.86 -27.89
C GLN A 413 1.02 -33.08 -28.16
N GLN A 414 1.73 -32.12 -28.75
CA GLN A 414 3.18 -32.25 -28.94
C GLN A 414 3.99 -32.03 -27.65
N GLN A 415 3.48 -31.25 -26.69
CA GLN A 415 4.16 -31.09 -25.39
C GLN A 415 3.98 -32.31 -24.48
N GLU A 416 2.82 -32.96 -24.48
CA GLU A 416 2.63 -34.21 -23.71
C GLU A 416 3.50 -35.37 -24.24
N GLU A 417 3.78 -35.41 -25.55
CA GLU A 417 4.63 -36.46 -26.12
C GLU A 417 6.13 -36.22 -25.87
N GLU A 418 6.55 -34.96 -25.70
CA GLU A 418 7.93 -34.61 -25.35
C GLU A 418 8.22 -34.77 -23.85
N GLU A 419 7.22 -34.59 -22.97
CA GLU A 419 7.36 -34.82 -21.53
C GLU A 419 7.42 -36.31 -21.18
N GLN A 420 6.85 -37.18 -22.01
CA GLN A 420 6.94 -38.64 -21.84
C GLN A 420 8.26 -39.26 -22.35
N GLN A 421 9.10 -38.50 -23.06
CA GLN A 421 10.40 -38.98 -23.56
C GLN A 421 11.61 -38.36 -22.84
N GLN A 422 11.43 -37.59 -21.77
CA GLN A 422 12.57 -37.17 -20.96
C GLN A 422 13.27 -38.40 -20.34
N PRO A 423 14.57 -38.61 -20.59
CA PRO A 423 15.28 -39.80 -20.14
C PRO A 423 15.36 -39.84 -18.59
N PRO A 424 15.16 -41.01 -17.97
CA PRO A 424 15.14 -41.18 -16.50
C PRO A 424 16.44 -40.77 -15.77
N SER A 425 17.48 -40.38 -16.51
CA SER A 425 18.76 -39.91 -15.99
C SER A 425 18.65 -38.59 -15.21
N GLN A 426 17.73 -37.69 -15.58
CA GLN A 426 17.60 -36.40 -14.88
C GLN A 426 16.96 -36.55 -13.49
N GLN A 427 15.99 -37.46 -13.36
CA GLN A 427 15.34 -37.73 -12.07
C GLN A 427 16.32 -38.38 -11.08
N GLN A 428 17.25 -39.22 -11.55
CA GLN A 428 18.28 -39.81 -10.70
C GLN A 428 19.33 -38.79 -10.26
N GLN A 429 19.69 -37.83 -11.13
CA GLN A 429 20.64 -36.77 -10.76
C GLN A 429 20.03 -35.78 -9.76
N GLN A 430 18.73 -35.50 -9.86
CA GLN A 430 18.01 -34.67 -8.88
C GLN A 430 17.88 -35.37 -7.52
N GLN A 431 17.70 -36.70 -7.51
CA GLN A 431 17.68 -37.48 -6.27
C GLN A 431 19.06 -37.52 -5.57
N GLN A 432 20.15 -37.56 -6.35
CA GLN A 432 21.50 -37.51 -5.80
C GLN A 432 21.86 -36.12 -5.24
N GLN A 433 21.36 -35.05 -5.87
CA GLN A 433 21.52 -33.69 -5.36
C GLN A 433 20.73 -33.46 -4.06
N GLN A 434 19.52 -34.05 -3.94
CA GLN A 434 18.77 -34.02 -2.69
C GLN A 434 19.47 -34.76 -1.56
N GLN A 435 20.11 -35.91 -1.82
CA GLN A 435 20.90 -36.61 -0.79
C GLN A 435 22.13 -35.80 -0.34
N GLN A 436 22.81 -35.09 -1.25
CA GLN A 436 23.93 -34.22 -0.85
C GLN A 436 23.48 -33.02 -0.02
N GLN A 437 22.30 -32.45 -0.30
CA GLN A 437 21.74 -31.37 0.53
C GLN A 437 21.31 -31.87 1.92
N GLN A 438 20.78 -33.09 2.04
CA GLN A 438 20.45 -33.66 3.35
C GLN A 438 21.71 -33.89 4.21
N GLN A 439 22.81 -34.39 3.63
CA GLN A 439 24.05 -34.56 4.40
C GLN A 439 24.65 -33.23 4.86
N GLN A 440 24.60 -32.17 4.05
CA GLN A 440 25.05 -30.85 4.50
C GLN A 440 24.16 -30.27 5.60
N GLN A 441 22.86 -30.53 5.57
CA GLN A 441 21.97 -30.10 6.66
C GLN A 441 22.20 -30.88 7.96
N GLU A 442 22.44 -32.19 7.90
CA GLU A 442 22.81 -32.96 9.09
C GLU A 442 24.14 -32.48 9.70
N GLU A 443 25.14 -32.16 8.86
CA GLU A 443 26.44 -31.66 9.35
C GLU A 443 26.34 -30.24 9.97
N GLU A 444 25.43 -29.41 9.47
CA GLU A 444 25.13 -28.09 10.04
C GLU A 444 24.27 -28.21 11.32
N GLU A 445 23.36 -29.18 11.38
CA GLU A 445 22.52 -29.47 12.55
C GLU A 445 23.29 -30.12 13.70
N GLU A 446 24.39 -30.83 13.44
CA GLU A 446 25.29 -31.32 14.51
C GLU A 446 26.19 -30.22 15.09
N GLN A 447 26.52 -29.17 14.31
CA GLN A 447 27.29 -28.02 14.82
C GLN A 447 26.44 -27.00 15.56
N HIS A 448 25.16 -26.85 15.20
CA HIS A 448 24.28 -25.85 15.80
C HIS A 448 24.02 -25.99 17.32
N PRO A 449 23.82 -27.18 17.91
CA PRO A 449 23.58 -27.32 19.34
C PRO A 449 24.80 -26.89 20.18
N SER A 450 26.02 -27.09 19.69
CA SER A 450 27.23 -26.61 20.38
C SER A 450 27.31 -25.08 20.41
N GLN A 451 26.90 -24.41 19.34
CA GLN A 451 26.91 -22.95 19.28
C GLN A 451 25.79 -22.34 20.14
N GLN A 452 24.61 -22.97 20.17
CA GLN A 452 23.49 -22.53 20.99
C GLN A 452 23.78 -22.72 22.50
N GLN A 453 24.45 -23.82 22.87
CA GLN A 453 24.85 -24.06 24.26
C GLN A 453 25.93 -23.07 24.72
N GLN A 454 26.86 -22.69 23.83
CA GLN A 454 27.87 -21.68 24.12
C GLN A 454 27.25 -20.28 24.29
N GLN A 455 26.22 -19.95 23.48
CA GLN A 455 25.50 -18.67 23.60
C GLN A 455 24.67 -18.59 24.89
N GLN A 456 24.08 -19.72 25.33
CA GLN A 456 23.37 -19.80 26.61
C GLN A 456 24.31 -19.64 27.81
N GLN A 457 25.52 -20.20 27.74
CA GLN A 457 26.55 -20.03 28.77
C GLN A 457 27.03 -18.57 28.84
N GLN A 458 27.16 -17.89 27.70
CA GLN A 458 27.53 -16.49 27.65
C GLN A 458 26.44 -15.57 28.23
N GLN A 459 25.16 -15.90 28.02
CA GLN A 459 24.04 -15.19 28.64
C GLN A 459 24.00 -15.35 30.17
N GLN A 460 24.30 -16.55 30.69
CA GLN A 460 24.38 -16.77 32.15
C GLN A 460 25.52 -15.97 32.79
N GLN A 461 26.69 -15.88 32.14
CA GLN A 461 27.78 -15.03 32.64
C GLN A 461 27.40 -13.54 32.66
N GLN A 462 26.67 -13.06 31.66
CA GLN A 462 26.21 -11.67 31.63
C GLN A 462 25.19 -11.37 32.74
N GLN A 463 24.33 -12.32 33.08
CA GLN A 463 23.39 -12.16 34.20
C GLN A 463 24.10 -12.12 35.56
N GLN A 464 25.14 -12.94 35.77
CA GLN A 464 25.93 -12.89 37.01
C GLN A 464 26.66 -11.54 37.17
N GLN A 465 27.26 -11.00 36.10
CA GLN A 465 27.91 -9.68 36.17
C GLN A 465 26.91 -8.55 36.47
N GLN A 466 25.67 -8.62 35.97
CA GLN A 466 24.64 -7.64 36.31
C GLN A 466 24.21 -7.71 37.78
N GLN A 467 24.11 -8.90 38.36
CA GLN A 467 23.80 -9.04 39.78
C GLN A 467 24.93 -8.51 40.67
N GLU A 468 26.19 -8.77 40.34
CA GLU A 468 27.33 -8.19 41.07
C GLU A 468 27.37 -6.66 40.98
N GLN A 469 27.06 -6.07 39.82
CA GLN A 469 26.99 -4.61 39.72
C GLN A 469 25.84 -4.03 40.55
N GLN A 470 24.68 -4.69 40.60
CA GLN A 470 23.57 -4.23 41.45
C GLN A 470 23.92 -4.31 42.94
N GLN A 471 24.56 -5.39 43.40
CA GLN A 471 25.02 -5.46 44.79
C GLN A 471 26.04 -4.37 45.11
N LYS A 472 26.98 -4.10 44.20
CA LYS A 472 27.95 -3.02 44.39
C LYS A 472 27.29 -1.64 44.47
N HIS A 473 26.24 -1.39 43.69
CA HIS A 473 25.51 -0.12 43.73
C HIS A 473 24.69 0.05 45.01
N GLN A 474 24.12 -1.04 45.52
CA GLN A 474 23.36 -1.03 46.78
C GLN A 474 24.27 -0.74 47.98
N LEU A 475 25.45 -1.38 48.03
CA LEU A 475 26.47 -1.11 49.05
C LEU A 475 27.02 0.32 48.98
N GLN A 476 27.07 0.93 47.79
CA GLN A 476 27.56 2.30 47.64
C GLN A 476 26.50 3.34 48.05
N GLN A 477 25.21 3.06 47.84
CA GLN A 477 24.13 3.92 48.34
C GLN A 477 23.99 3.91 49.86
N GLU A 478 24.29 2.79 50.53
CA GLU A 478 24.30 2.75 52.01
C GLU A 478 25.50 3.46 52.64
N GLN A 479 26.56 3.78 51.88
CA GLN A 479 27.71 4.52 52.38
C GLN A 479 27.66 6.04 52.11
N GLU A 480 26.71 6.52 51.30
CA GLU A 480 26.65 7.94 50.88
C GLU A 480 25.55 8.77 51.55
N GLU A 481 25.04 8.35 52.72
CA GLU A 481 24.38 9.27 53.65
C GLU A 481 25.28 9.50 54.88
N PRO A 482 25.80 10.74 55.02
CA PRO A 482 25.16 11.59 56.02
C PRO A 482 24.96 13.04 55.56
N GLY A 483 23.71 13.49 55.68
CA GLY A 483 23.37 14.77 56.31
C GLY A 483 23.64 16.05 55.53
N THR A 484 22.58 16.65 54.98
CA THR A 484 22.42 18.11 55.10
C THR A 484 20.95 18.51 55.05
N GLN A 485 20.43 18.84 56.24
CA GLN A 485 19.23 19.64 56.39
C GLN A 485 19.48 21.06 55.86
N GLN A 486 18.37 21.76 55.60
CA GLN A 486 18.22 23.22 55.68
C GLN A 486 18.44 24.02 54.38
N ALA A 487 17.34 24.51 53.79
CA ALA A 487 17.00 25.93 53.82
C ALA A 487 15.75 26.28 52.99
N ARG A 488 14.88 27.08 53.63
CA ARG A 488 13.83 27.92 53.05
C ARG A 488 14.40 28.86 51.96
N SER A 489 13.63 29.16 50.89
CA SER A 489 13.27 30.56 50.59
C SER A 489 12.26 30.75 49.45
N THR A 490 11.20 31.49 49.79
CA THR A 490 10.49 32.59 49.09
C THR A 490 10.37 32.67 47.55
N ARG A 491 9.10 32.61 47.10
CA ARG A 491 8.30 33.64 46.39
C ARG A 491 9.02 34.59 45.38
N ALA A 492 8.61 34.51 44.11
CA ALA A 492 8.56 35.68 43.22
C ALA A 492 7.46 35.53 42.15
N ILE A 493 6.68 36.60 42.01
CA ILE A 493 5.54 36.84 41.12
C ILE A 493 6.05 37.56 39.87
N GLY A 494 5.50 37.26 38.67
CA GLY A 494 5.49 38.24 37.57
C GLY A 494 5.62 37.71 36.14
N GLY A 495 4.48 37.57 35.45
CA GLY A 495 4.25 38.10 34.09
C GLY A 495 5.06 37.60 32.88
N ALA A 496 4.48 36.64 32.14
CA ALA A 496 4.40 36.64 30.67
C ALA A 496 3.52 35.45 30.22
N ARG A 497 2.22 35.71 30.07
CA ARG A 497 1.17 34.71 29.85
C ARG A 497 0.83 34.63 28.36
N LEU A 498 1.70 34.00 27.59
CA LEU A 498 1.36 33.45 26.27
C LEU A 498 1.59 31.93 26.33
N GLU A 499 0.48 31.21 26.33
CA GLU A 499 0.31 29.79 25.96
C GLU A 499 1.48 28.84 26.28
N ARG A 500 1.67 28.54 27.57
CA ARG A 500 2.22 27.23 27.95
C ARG A 500 1.20 26.16 27.57
N LEU A 501 1.28 25.68 26.32
CA LEU A 501 0.69 24.42 25.89
C LEU A 501 1.01 23.38 26.97
N ARG A 502 -0.04 22.94 27.66
CA ARG A 502 0.04 22.00 28.77
C ARG A 502 0.70 20.74 28.24
N SER A 503 1.89 20.44 28.73
CA SER A 503 2.63 19.24 28.32
C SER A 503 1.83 18.01 28.73
N ALA A 504 1.42 17.21 27.76
CA ALA A 504 0.78 15.91 27.90
C ALA A 504 1.79 14.78 27.64
N CYS A 505 1.47 13.56 28.05
CA CYS A 505 2.21 12.37 27.64
C CYS A 505 2.12 12.23 26.11
N ALA A 506 3.27 12.08 25.44
CA ALA A 506 3.35 12.00 23.98
C ALA A 506 2.60 10.78 23.40
N VAL A 507 2.39 9.74 24.20
CA VAL A 507 1.70 8.50 23.77
C VAL A 507 0.23 8.51 24.17
N CYS A 508 -0.06 8.57 25.47
CA CYS A 508 -1.42 8.39 25.97
C CYS A 508 -2.19 9.70 26.20
N GLY A 509 -1.59 10.86 25.96
CA GLY A 509 -2.24 12.16 26.12
C GLY A 509 -2.48 12.61 27.56
N ARG A 510 -2.17 11.78 28.57
CA ARG A 510 -2.43 12.15 29.98
C ARG A 510 -1.66 13.38 30.40
N THR A 511 -2.30 14.23 31.19
CA THR A 511 -1.71 15.50 31.66
C THR A 511 -1.42 15.47 33.15
N ALA A 512 -0.61 16.43 33.62
CA ALA A 512 -0.36 16.60 35.06
C ALA A 512 -1.66 16.92 35.86
N LEU A 513 -2.69 17.47 35.20
CA LEU A 513 -4.00 17.72 35.83
C LEU A 513 -4.75 16.42 36.14
N GLU A 514 -4.44 15.34 35.42
CA GLU A 514 -4.99 14.01 35.63
C GLU A 514 -4.13 13.19 36.62
N GLY A 515 -3.23 13.85 37.35
CA GLY A 515 -2.33 13.21 38.32
C GLY A 515 -1.17 12.44 37.69
N ALA A 516 -0.94 12.57 36.37
CA ALA A 516 0.17 11.90 35.71
C ALA A 516 1.50 12.62 35.97
N GLU A 517 2.47 11.92 36.57
CA GLU A 517 3.84 12.41 36.70
C GLU A 517 4.57 12.29 35.36
N LEU A 518 4.80 13.41 34.69
CA LEU A 518 5.39 13.45 33.35
C LEU A 518 6.91 13.60 33.40
N ARG A 519 7.61 12.51 33.06
CA ARG A 519 9.08 12.45 32.92
C ARG A 519 9.50 12.84 31.50
N ARG A 520 10.60 13.60 31.38
CA ARG A 520 11.15 13.98 30.06
C ARG A 520 11.94 12.82 29.45
N CYS A 521 11.97 12.72 28.13
CA CYS A 521 12.92 11.84 27.44
C CYS A 521 14.35 12.19 27.86
N ALA A 522 15.15 11.19 28.27
CA ALA A 522 16.50 11.40 28.79
C ALA A 522 17.46 11.99 27.75
N GLY A 523 17.29 11.65 26.46
CA GLY A 523 18.13 12.17 25.38
C GLY A 523 17.69 13.56 24.91
N CYS A 524 16.47 13.68 24.38
CA CYS A 524 16.02 14.88 23.68
C CYS A 524 14.99 15.73 24.44
N GLY A 525 14.53 15.32 25.63
CA GLY A 525 13.37 15.93 26.29
C GLY A 525 13.55 17.37 26.77
N ARG A 526 14.77 17.92 26.77
CA ARG A 526 15.01 19.36 26.95
C ARG A 526 14.76 20.16 25.68
N VAL A 527 15.06 19.59 24.52
CA VAL A 527 14.99 20.26 23.21
C VAL A 527 13.59 20.08 22.60
N THR A 528 13.09 18.85 22.56
CA THR A 528 11.81 18.53 21.91
C THR A 528 10.60 18.77 22.82
N GLY A 529 10.83 18.89 24.13
CA GLY A 529 9.75 18.95 25.12
C GLY A 529 8.97 17.64 25.30
N THR A 530 9.40 16.53 24.68
CA THR A 530 8.74 15.23 24.76
C THR A 530 8.72 14.70 26.20
N ARG A 531 7.54 14.27 26.67
CA ARG A 531 7.33 13.71 28.02
C ARG A 531 6.49 12.44 28.00
N TYR A 532 6.71 11.57 28.97
CA TYR A 532 6.03 10.30 29.17
C TYR A 532 5.55 10.16 30.61
N CYS A 533 4.34 9.63 30.82
CA CYS A 533 3.83 9.35 32.16
C CYS A 533 4.37 8.03 32.75
N SER A 534 4.91 7.13 31.93
CA SER A 534 5.45 5.84 32.36
C SER A 534 6.60 5.38 31.46
N GLN A 535 7.38 4.41 31.95
CA GLN A 535 8.42 3.71 31.17
C GLN A 535 7.81 3.02 29.95
N GLU A 536 6.59 2.50 30.10
CA GLU A 536 5.86 1.80 29.05
C GLU A 536 5.51 2.74 27.90
N CYS A 537 4.94 3.92 28.20
CA CYS A 537 4.71 4.95 27.18
C CYS A 537 6.01 5.38 26.48
N CYS A 538 7.13 5.44 27.19
CA CYS A 538 8.43 5.74 26.57
C CYS A 538 8.83 4.62 25.57
N ARG A 539 8.72 3.35 25.96
CA ARG A 539 9.04 2.20 25.09
C ARG A 539 8.14 2.12 23.87
N THR A 540 6.83 2.34 24.03
CA THR A 540 5.88 2.35 22.91
C THR A 540 6.22 3.46 21.91
N ASP A 541 6.52 4.67 22.37
CA ASP A 541 6.92 5.76 21.47
C ASP A 541 8.25 5.47 20.75
N TRP A 542 9.17 4.82 21.46
CA TRP A 542 10.48 4.45 20.94
C TRP A 542 10.39 3.45 19.79
N VAL A 543 9.56 2.41 19.93
CA VAL A 543 9.44 1.31 18.95
C VAL A 543 8.40 1.62 17.89
N VAL A 544 7.21 2.07 18.29
CA VAL A 544 6.05 2.16 17.39
C VAL A 544 6.00 3.48 16.63
N ARG A 545 6.40 4.58 17.28
CA ARG A 545 6.32 5.93 16.68
C ARG A 545 7.66 6.47 16.17
N GLY A 546 8.71 5.66 16.22
CA GLY A 546 10.02 6.02 15.66
C GLY A 546 10.73 7.16 16.41
N HIS A 547 10.44 7.38 17.69
CA HIS A 547 11.07 8.46 18.47
C HIS A 547 12.61 8.35 18.52
N ARG A 548 13.16 7.14 18.31
CA ARG A 548 14.60 6.87 18.24
C ARG A 548 15.34 7.81 17.27
N ALA A 549 14.84 7.96 16.05
CA ALA A 549 15.50 8.77 15.02
C ALA A 549 15.57 10.26 15.43
N VAL A 550 14.50 10.78 16.02
CA VAL A 550 14.45 12.16 16.54
C VAL A 550 15.42 12.34 17.71
N CYS A 551 15.47 11.35 18.61
CA CYS A 551 16.36 11.39 19.77
C CYS A 551 17.84 11.36 19.35
N GLU A 552 18.21 10.52 18.38
CA GLU A 552 19.56 10.42 17.82
C GLU A 552 19.97 11.72 17.10
N ALA A 553 19.08 12.31 16.28
CA ALA A 553 19.35 13.58 15.60
C ALA A 553 19.67 14.72 16.59
N VAL A 554 18.87 14.85 17.64
CA VAL A 554 19.09 15.88 18.69
C VAL A 554 20.40 15.63 19.45
N ARG A 555 20.76 14.37 19.72
CA ARG A 555 22.05 14.03 20.35
C ARG A 555 23.22 14.40 19.46
N HIS A 556 23.15 14.15 18.16
CA HIS A 556 24.19 14.54 17.21
C HIS A 556 24.36 16.05 17.12
N SER A 557 23.27 16.82 17.01
CA SER A 557 23.36 18.29 16.99
C SER A 557 23.97 18.84 18.29
N ARG A 558 23.66 18.23 19.44
CA ARG A 558 24.23 18.65 20.73
C ARG A 558 25.72 18.33 20.85
N ALA A 559 26.16 17.19 20.33
CA ALA A 559 27.59 16.85 20.26
C ALA A 559 28.36 17.81 19.35
N GLN A 560 27.78 18.22 18.21
CA GLN A 560 28.40 19.22 17.32
C GLN A 560 28.54 20.59 17.99
N ILE A 561 27.51 21.06 18.69
CA ILE A 561 27.58 22.35 19.41
C ILE A 561 28.63 22.33 20.53
N GLN A 562 28.90 21.18 21.15
CA GLN A 562 29.92 21.05 22.18
C GLN A 562 31.36 20.93 21.62
N SER A 563 31.50 20.63 20.33
CA SER A 563 32.81 20.54 19.65
C SER A 563 33.31 21.87 19.08
N VAL A 564 32.49 22.92 19.15
CA VAL A 564 32.83 24.32 18.81
C VAL A 564 33.03 25.08 20.10
#